data_AF-A0AAV6RBV0-F1
#
_entry.id   AF-A0AAV6RBV0-F1
#
_cell.length_a   1.000
_cell.length_b   1.000
_cell.length_c   1.000
_cell.angle_alpha   90.00
_cell.angle_beta   90.00
_cell.angle_gamma   90.00
#
_symmetry.space_group_name_H-M   'P 1'
#
loop_
_entity.id
_entity.type
_entity.pdbx_description
1 polymer ?
#
loop_
_entity_poly.entity_id
_entity_poly.type
_entity_poly.pdbx_seq_one_letter_code
_entity_poly.pdbx_strand_id
1 'polypeptide(L)'
;MTTPPLVSTFGGQPPIQQQQQQQGQAARDVNTASLCRIGQETVQDIVVRTLEIFQLLRNMQLPNGVTYHPNTQQDRLGKLQEHLRMLSVLFRKLRLVYDKCNENCAGLDPIPPEQLIPFLEDESSKHEDGTAGQSRSTAEERREILEVNKKLKQKNQQLKQIMDQLRNLIWEINSMLAVRS
;
A
#
# COMPACT_ATOMS: atom_id res chain seq x y z
N MET A 1 19.47 -62.37 -46.13
CA MET A 1 20.37 -61.76 -47.14
C MET A 1 20.11 -60.25 -47.18
N THR A 2 21.12 -59.48 -47.59
CA THR A 2 21.07 -58.08 -48.10
C THR A 2 20.42 -56.94 -47.28
N THR A 3 21.29 -56.03 -46.84
CA THR A 3 21.12 -54.60 -46.45
C THR A 3 20.94 -53.67 -47.69
N PRO A 4 20.97 -52.31 -47.60
CA PRO A 4 20.68 -51.33 -46.53
C PRO A 4 19.39 -50.53 -46.95
N PRO A 5 19.21 -49.18 -46.86
CA PRO A 5 19.73 -48.06 -46.03
C PRO A 5 18.59 -47.36 -45.21
N LEU A 6 18.63 -46.13 -44.68
CA LEU A 6 19.60 -45.02 -44.63
C LEU A 6 19.58 -44.35 -43.24
N VAL A 7 20.73 -43.87 -42.77
CA VAL A 7 20.86 -43.06 -41.54
C VAL A 7 20.70 -41.56 -41.84
N SER A 8 20.16 -40.80 -40.89
CA SER A 8 20.45 -39.37 -40.73
C SER A 8 20.50 -39.04 -39.23
N THR A 9 21.55 -38.34 -38.82
CA THR A 9 22.01 -38.23 -37.43
C THR A 9 22.27 -36.76 -37.08
N PHE A 10 21.69 -36.32 -35.97
CA PHE A 10 22.01 -35.11 -35.19
C PHE A 10 21.84 -33.72 -35.84
N GLY A 11 21.31 -32.77 -35.06
CA GLY A 11 21.12 -31.38 -35.48
C GLY A 11 20.50 -30.44 -34.44
N GLY A 12 20.85 -30.59 -33.15
CA GLY A 12 20.63 -29.63 -32.06
C GLY A 12 19.39 -28.72 -32.08
N GLN A 13 18.30 -29.14 -31.42
CA GLN A 13 17.28 -28.19 -30.97
C GLN A 13 17.85 -27.24 -29.90
N PRO A 14 17.51 -25.94 -29.90
CA PRO A 14 17.97 -25.00 -28.90
C PRO A 14 17.39 -25.32 -27.50
N PRO A 15 18.16 -25.08 -26.41
CA PRO A 15 17.76 -25.50 -25.08
C PRO A 15 16.60 -24.66 -24.53
N ILE A 16 15.55 -25.34 -24.08
CA ILE A 16 14.49 -24.76 -23.25
C ILE A 16 15.06 -24.52 -21.85
N GLN A 17 15.73 -23.39 -21.65
CA GLN A 17 16.20 -22.98 -20.32
C GLN A 17 15.07 -22.31 -19.53
N GLN A 18 14.52 -23.09 -18.61
CA GLN A 18 14.15 -22.67 -17.25
C GLN A 18 13.70 -21.21 -17.06
N GLN A 19 12.40 -20.98 -17.23
CA GLN A 19 11.71 -19.88 -16.54
C GLN A 19 10.56 -20.43 -15.67
N GLN A 20 10.90 -21.43 -14.83
CA GLN A 20 9.99 -22.06 -13.89
C GLN A 20 10.52 -21.95 -12.44
N GLN A 21 10.74 -20.72 -11.97
CA GLN A 21 10.95 -20.47 -10.54
C GLN A 21 10.60 -19.03 -10.11
N GLN A 22 9.32 -18.67 -10.20
CA GLN A 22 8.74 -17.61 -9.38
C GLN A 22 7.23 -17.80 -9.14
N GLN A 23 6.84 -19.05 -8.85
CA GLN A 23 5.62 -19.36 -8.10
C GLN A 23 6.03 -19.95 -6.76
N GLY A 24 6.06 -19.11 -5.73
CA GLY A 24 6.47 -19.47 -4.39
C GLY A 24 6.22 -18.30 -3.44
N GLN A 25 5.13 -18.39 -2.68
CA GLN A 25 4.86 -17.57 -1.49
C GLN A 25 4.79 -16.05 -1.70
N ALA A 26 3.88 -15.62 -2.59
CA ALA A 26 3.03 -14.47 -2.25
C ALA A 26 1.78 -15.01 -1.51
N ALA A 27 1.97 -15.50 -0.28
CA ALA A 27 0.90 -15.32 0.70
C ALA A 27 0.61 -13.81 0.71
N ARG A 28 -0.66 -13.41 0.68
CA ARG A 28 -0.99 -11.98 0.61
C ARG A 28 -0.66 -11.34 1.96
N ASP A 29 0.60 -10.95 2.14
CA ASP A 29 1.03 -10.13 3.25
C ASP A 29 0.14 -8.89 3.27
N VAL A 30 -0.65 -8.78 4.35
CA VAL A 30 -1.73 -7.81 4.40
C VAL A 30 -1.08 -6.43 4.48
N ASN A 31 -1.13 -5.71 3.36
CA ASN A 31 -0.48 -4.42 3.21
C ASN A 31 -0.88 -3.49 4.36
N THR A 32 0.12 -2.93 5.05
CA THR A 32 -0.08 -2.05 6.21
C THR A 32 -0.99 -0.87 5.89
N ALA A 33 -0.92 -0.29 4.69
CA ALA A 33 -1.83 0.77 4.26
C ALA A 33 -3.29 0.30 4.15
N SER A 34 -3.52 -0.98 3.79
CA SER A 34 -4.85 -1.59 3.81
C SER A 34 -5.34 -1.83 5.24
N LEU A 35 -4.46 -2.26 6.16
CA LEU A 35 -4.79 -2.36 7.60
C LEU A 35 -5.15 -0.98 8.18
N CYS A 36 -4.37 0.06 7.90
CA CYS A 36 -4.66 1.43 8.34
C CYS A 36 -6.03 1.91 7.84
N ARG A 37 -6.38 1.66 6.56
CA ARG A 37 -7.70 2.00 6.02
C ARG A 37 -8.83 1.26 6.73
N ILE A 38 -8.70 -0.05 6.91
CA ILE A 38 -9.70 -0.85 7.65
C ILE A 38 -9.82 -0.37 9.10
N GLY A 39 -8.72 0.05 9.72
CA GLY A 39 -8.69 0.65 11.05
C GLY A 39 -9.48 1.96 11.10
N GLN A 40 -9.21 2.88 10.18
CA GLN A 40 -9.94 4.15 10.03
C GLN A 40 -11.45 3.94 9.83
N GLU A 41 -11.84 3.08 8.90
CA GLU A 41 -13.24 2.70 8.65
C GLU A 41 -13.89 2.13 9.93
N THR A 42 -13.19 1.27 10.67
CA THR A 42 -13.70 0.69 11.92
C THR A 42 -13.86 1.73 13.03
N VAL A 43 -12.96 2.72 13.13
CA VAL A 43 -13.11 3.85 14.06
C VAL A 43 -14.31 4.72 13.67
N GLN A 44 -14.50 4.98 12.38
CA GLN A 44 -15.66 5.71 11.89
C GLN A 44 -16.97 4.99 12.21
N ASP A 45 -17.05 3.67 11.98
CA ASP A 45 -18.20 2.83 12.34
C ASP A 45 -18.50 2.89 13.85
N ILE A 46 -17.47 2.88 14.71
CA ILE A 46 -17.62 3.00 16.17
C ILE A 46 -18.23 4.35 16.54
N VAL A 47 -17.75 5.45 15.95
CA VAL A 47 -18.28 6.80 16.20
C VAL A 47 -19.74 6.89 15.75
N VAL A 48 -20.05 6.45 14.53
CA VAL A 48 -21.43 6.45 14.00
C VAL A 48 -22.36 5.61 14.89
N ARG A 49 -21.96 4.40 15.27
CA ARG A 49 -22.74 3.53 16.16
C ARG A 49 -22.96 4.14 17.55
N THR A 50 -21.97 4.85 18.07
CA THR A 50 -22.06 5.54 19.36
C THR A 50 -23.05 6.72 19.28
N LEU A 51 -23.07 7.45 18.17
CA LEU A 51 -24.06 8.50 17.91
C LEU A 51 -25.48 7.93 17.76
N GLU A 52 -25.67 6.80 17.06
CA GLU A 52 -26.96 6.10 16.99
C GLU A 52 -27.46 5.71 18.40
N ILE A 53 -26.59 5.17 19.25
CA ILE A 53 -26.92 4.81 20.64
C ILE A 53 -27.37 6.05 21.42
N PHE A 54 -26.64 7.16 21.36
CA PHE A 54 -27.04 8.40 22.06
C PHE A 54 -28.35 8.98 21.52
N GLN A 55 -28.60 8.91 20.21
CA GLN A 55 -29.89 9.32 19.63
C GLN A 55 -31.04 8.41 20.10
N LEU A 56 -30.82 7.10 20.20
CA LEU A 56 -31.81 6.14 20.69
C LEU A 56 -32.13 6.36 22.17
N LEU A 57 -31.10 6.56 23.00
CA LEU A 57 -31.22 6.86 24.43
C LEU A 57 -31.92 8.20 24.68
N ARG A 58 -31.56 9.26 23.94
CA ARG A 58 -32.25 10.57 24.01
C ARG A 58 -33.75 10.47 23.74
N ASN A 59 -34.13 9.56 22.84
CA ASN A 59 -35.53 9.33 22.46
C ASN A 59 -36.22 8.25 23.33
N MET A 60 -35.55 7.69 24.34
CA MET A 60 -36.13 6.70 25.23
C MET A 60 -36.86 7.41 26.38
N GLN A 61 -38.19 7.30 26.43
CA GLN A 61 -38.97 7.74 27.58
C GLN A 61 -38.77 6.75 28.73
N LEU A 62 -38.54 7.26 29.94
CA LEU A 62 -38.65 6.46 31.16
C LEU A 62 -40.14 6.12 31.43
N PRO A 63 -40.44 5.07 32.23
CA PRO A 63 -41.82 4.72 32.59
C PRO A 63 -42.46 5.75 33.53
N ASN A 64 -42.84 6.91 32.99
CA ASN A 64 -43.35 8.05 33.75
C ASN A 64 -44.83 7.88 34.20
N GLY A 65 -45.34 6.65 34.28
CA GLY A 65 -46.70 6.29 34.74
C GLY A 65 -47.87 6.68 33.82
N VAL A 66 -47.74 7.72 32.98
CA VAL A 66 -48.87 8.31 32.24
C VAL A 66 -49.06 7.71 30.83
N THR A 67 -48.00 7.29 30.14
CA THR A 67 -48.08 6.65 28.81
C THR A 67 -47.04 5.54 28.64
N TYR A 68 -47.41 4.31 28.96
CA TYR A 68 -46.55 3.13 28.79
C TYR A 68 -47.03 2.26 27.62
N HIS A 69 -46.29 2.28 26.50
CA HIS A 69 -46.48 1.34 25.40
C HIS A 69 -45.41 0.24 25.45
N PRO A 70 -45.72 -0.98 25.94
CA PRO A 70 -44.73 -2.02 26.18
C PRO A 70 -43.98 -2.43 24.91
N ASN A 71 -44.69 -2.66 23.80
CA ASN A 71 -44.09 -3.07 22.52
C ASN A 71 -43.03 -2.05 22.05
N THR A 72 -43.38 -0.76 22.03
CA THR A 72 -42.48 0.32 21.59
C THR A 72 -41.28 0.52 22.51
N GLN A 73 -41.39 0.17 23.80
CA GLN A 73 -40.26 0.17 24.73
C GLN A 73 -39.35 -1.04 24.47
N GLN A 74 -39.93 -2.23 24.30
CA GLN A 74 -39.21 -3.47 24.03
C GLN A 74 -38.44 -3.41 22.70
N ASP A 75 -39.03 -2.82 21.65
CA ASP A 75 -38.36 -2.51 20.38
C ASP A 75 -37.12 -1.61 20.56
N ARG A 76 -37.22 -0.57 21.40
CA ARG A 76 -36.11 0.36 21.67
C ARG A 76 -34.99 -0.32 22.46
N LEU A 77 -35.34 -1.13 23.47
CA LEU A 77 -34.39 -1.91 24.25
C LEU A 77 -33.68 -2.97 23.38
N GLY A 78 -34.42 -3.68 22.52
CA GLY A 78 -33.84 -4.64 21.57
C GLY A 78 -32.88 -4.00 20.58
N LYS A 79 -33.25 -2.84 19.99
CA LYS A 79 -32.36 -2.05 19.13
C LYS A 79 -31.10 -1.59 19.86
N LEU A 80 -31.24 -1.07 21.09
CA LEU A 80 -30.11 -0.64 21.91
C LEU A 80 -29.15 -1.81 22.19
N GLN A 81 -29.69 -2.97 22.56
CA GLN A 81 -28.91 -4.17 22.82
C GLN A 81 -28.16 -4.66 21.58
N GLU A 82 -28.78 -4.58 20.39
CA GLU A 82 -28.12 -4.92 19.14
C GLU A 82 -27.02 -3.91 18.75
N HIS A 83 -27.25 -2.60 18.91
CA HIS A 83 -26.20 -1.60 18.71
C HIS A 83 -25.00 -1.83 19.66
N LEU A 84 -25.24 -2.17 20.93
CA LEU A 84 -24.18 -2.51 21.90
C LEU A 84 -23.44 -3.81 21.53
N ARG A 85 -24.16 -4.81 21.02
CA ARG A 85 -23.56 -6.07 20.52
C ARG A 85 -22.64 -5.79 19.32
N MET A 86 -23.11 -5.01 18.35
CA MET A 86 -22.33 -4.59 17.18
C MET A 86 -21.12 -3.73 17.58
N LEU A 87 -21.28 -2.78 18.49
CA LEU A 87 -20.19 -1.97 19.03
C LEU A 87 -19.10 -2.84 19.67
N SER A 88 -19.50 -3.87 20.41
CA SER A 88 -18.57 -4.85 21.01
C SER A 88 -17.82 -5.68 19.96
N VAL A 89 -18.40 -5.92 18.78
CA VAL A 89 -17.70 -6.58 17.66
C VAL A 89 -16.72 -5.62 16.99
N LEU A 90 -17.11 -4.36 16.79
CA LEU A 90 -16.24 -3.33 16.22
C LEU A 90 -14.98 -3.09 17.06
N PHE A 91 -15.09 -3.02 18.40
CA PHE A 91 -13.91 -2.90 19.26
C PHE A 91 -12.97 -4.11 19.18
N ARG A 92 -13.50 -5.34 19.06
CA ARG A 92 -12.65 -6.55 18.84
C ARG A 92 -11.96 -6.50 17.47
N LYS A 93 -12.67 -6.09 16.41
CA LYS A 93 -12.11 -5.87 15.07
C LYS A 93 -11.00 -4.81 15.11
N LEU A 94 -11.25 -3.68 15.74
CA LEU A 94 -10.28 -2.58 15.87
C LEU A 94 -9.03 -3.05 16.61
N ARG A 95 -9.17 -3.83 17.69
CA ARG A 95 -8.03 -4.38 18.44
C ARG A 95 -7.16 -5.28 17.56
N LEU A 96 -7.76 -6.23 16.83
CA LEU A 96 -7.03 -7.11 15.90
C LEU A 96 -6.30 -6.33 14.80
N VAL A 97 -6.94 -5.29 14.24
CA VAL A 97 -6.31 -4.42 13.22
C VAL A 97 -5.17 -3.61 13.81
N TYR A 98 -5.34 -3.06 15.01
CA TYR A 98 -4.31 -2.32 15.73
C TYR A 98 -3.10 -3.21 16.03
N ASP A 99 -3.31 -4.39 16.63
CA ASP A 99 -2.23 -5.31 16.97
C ASP A 99 -1.43 -5.70 15.72
N LYS A 100 -2.11 -6.04 14.62
CA LYS A 100 -1.44 -6.41 13.35
C LYS A 100 -0.76 -5.23 12.66
N CYS A 101 -1.33 -4.03 12.72
CA CYS A 101 -0.70 -2.82 12.19
C CYS A 101 0.55 -2.45 13.00
N ASN A 102 0.49 -2.56 14.33
CA ASN A 102 1.60 -2.30 15.23
C ASN A 102 2.75 -3.31 15.03
N GLU A 103 2.46 -4.61 14.83
CA GLU A 103 3.46 -5.60 14.40
C GLU A 103 4.14 -5.20 13.09
N ASN A 104 3.36 -4.82 12.07
CA ASN A 104 3.89 -4.44 10.76
C ASN A 104 4.68 -3.11 10.75
N CYS A 105 4.44 -2.23 11.73
CA CYS A 105 5.12 -0.94 11.89
C CYS A 105 6.29 -1.00 12.89
N ALA A 106 6.59 -2.15 13.49
CA ALA A 106 7.67 -2.31 14.46
C ALA A 106 9.04 -2.02 13.82
N GLY A 107 9.59 -0.84 14.10
CA GLY A 107 10.84 -0.34 13.49
C GLY A 107 10.69 0.98 12.74
N LEU A 108 9.47 1.52 12.60
CA LEU A 108 9.23 2.92 12.21
C LEU A 108 9.19 3.78 13.47
N ASP A 109 9.88 4.92 13.46
CA ASP A 109 9.75 5.92 14.53
C ASP A 109 8.31 6.47 14.57
N PRO A 110 7.62 6.44 15.72
CA PRO A 110 6.25 6.92 15.82
C PRO A 110 6.21 8.45 15.65
N ILE A 111 5.54 8.91 14.60
CA ILE A 111 5.23 10.33 14.43
C ILE A 111 4.32 10.77 15.60
N PRO A 112 4.69 11.83 16.36
CA PRO A 112 3.87 12.32 17.47
C PRO A 112 2.46 12.70 16.97
N PRO A 113 1.38 12.30 17.66
CA PRO A 113 0.01 12.57 17.20
C PRO A 113 -0.29 14.07 17.05
N GLU A 114 0.43 14.93 17.77
CA GLU A 114 0.36 16.39 17.68
C GLU A 114 0.76 16.89 16.28
N GLN A 115 1.67 16.20 15.59
CA GLN A 115 2.09 16.53 14.21
C GLN A 115 1.10 16.03 13.14
N LEU A 116 0.15 15.17 13.52
CA LEU A 116 -0.90 14.64 12.63
C LEU A 116 -2.17 15.49 12.67
N ILE A 117 -2.29 16.43 13.61
CA ILE A 117 -3.36 17.41 13.65
C ILE A 117 -3.08 18.45 12.56
N PRO A 118 -3.97 18.63 11.56
CA PRO A 118 -3.80 19.71 10.60
C PRO A 118 -3.81 21.05 11.33
N PHE A 119 -2.73 21.83 11.18
CA PHE A 119 -2.63 23.15 11.79
C PHE A 119 -3.79 24.04 11.34
N LEU A 120 -4.71 24.33 12.25
CA LEU A 120 -5.48 25.56 12.20
C LEU A 120 -4.50 26.68 12.55
N GLU A 121 -4.32 27.65 11.65
CA GLU A 121 -3.50 28.84 11.91
C GLU A 121 -4.11 29.61 13.10
N ASP A 122 -3.48 29.48 14.27
CA ASP A 122 -3.67 30.40 15.38
C ASP A 122 -2.78 31.62 15.14
N GLU A 123 -3.39 32.73 14.73
CA GLU A 123 -2.78 34.00 14.28
C GLU A 123 -2.15 34.78 15.45
N SER A 124 -1.39 34.10 16.32
CA SER A 124 -0.97 34.61 17.64
C SER A 124 0.34 34.04 18.20
N SER A 125 1.19 33.35 17.43
CA SER A 125 2.54 32.97 17.89
C SER A 125 3.64 33.10 16.81
N LYS A 126 4.36 34.23 16.85
CA LYS A 126 5.61 34.42 16.09
C LYS A 126 6.78 33.72 16.80
N HIS A 127 7.48 32.83 16.09
CA HIS A 127 8.79 32.22 16.45
C HIS A 127 8.79 31.36 17.76
N GLU A 128 9.27 30.12 17.80
CA GLU A 128 10.55 29.62 17.28
C GLU A 128 10.58 28.11 16.89
N ASP A 129 11.39 27.81 15.88
CA ASP A 129 12.28 26.64 15.71
C ASP A 129 11.75 25.19 15.74
N GLY A 130 10.48 24.95 15.38
CA GLY A 130 9.95 23.59 15.13
C GLY A 130 10.35 22.94 13.78
N THR A 131 10.87 23.71 12.82
CA THR A 131 10.96 23.31 11.40
C THR A 131 12.29 22.66 10.97
N ALA A 132 13.31 22.63 11.83
CA ALA A 132 14.65 22.17 11.46
C ALA A 132 14.74 20.65 11.16
N GLY A 133 13.97 19.82 11.87
CA GLY A 133 14.00 18.35 11.70
C GLY A 133 13.38 17.89 10.39
N GLN A 134 12.15 18.32 10.11
CA GLN A 134 11.42 17.94 8.89
C GLN A 134 12.11 18.51 7.63
N SER A 135 12.62 19.74 7.72
CA SER A 135 13.39 20.37 6.63
C SER A 135 14.68 19.62 6.28
N ARG A 136 15.34 18.98 7.25
CA ARG A 136 16.51 18.11 7.00
C ARG A 136 16.13 16.86 6.22
N SER A 137 15.06 16.16 6.64
CA SER A 137 14.56 14.96 5.95
C SER A 137 14.22 15.25 4.48
N THR A 138 13.47 16.33 4.21
CA THR A 138 13.10 16.72 2.84
C THR A 138 14.30 17.19 2.02
N ALA A 139 15.31 17.82 2.63
CA ALA A 139 16.54 18.19 1.94
C ALA A 139 17.40 16.97 1.55
N GLU A 140 17.43 15.94 2.40
CA GLU A 140 18.15 14.69 2.16
C GLU A 140 17.47 13.84 1.07
N GLU A 141 16.14 13.69 1.13
CA GLU A 141 15.34 13.05 0.08
C GLU A 141 15.51 13.77 -1.29
N ARG A 142 15.44 15.10 -1.30
CA ARG A 142 15.66 15.90 -2.51
C ARG A 142 17.08 15.73 -3.07
N ARG A 143 18.08 15.53 -2.21
CA ARG A 143 19.46 15.22 -2.61
C ARG A 143 19.56 13.82 -3.21
N GLU A 144 18.97 12.80 -2.59
CA GLU A 144 18.97 11.44 -3.12
C GLU A 144 18.33 11.38 -4.52
N ILE A 145 17.17 12.02 -4.70
CA ILE A 145 16.49 12.14 -6.00
C ILE A 145 17.42 12.76 -7.07
N LEU A 146 18.20 13.79 -6.72
CA LEU A 146 19.18 14.41 -7.63
C LEU A 146 20.34 13.46 -7.96
N GLU A 147 20.86 12.72 -6.97
CA GLU A 147 21.95 11.75 -7.18
C GLU A 147 21.49 10.55 -8.04
N VAL A 148 20.27 10.04 -7.82
CA VAL A 148 19.64 9.00 -8.66
C VAL A 148 19.41 9.53 -10.09
N ASN A 149 18.87 10.75 -10.24
CA ASN A 149 18.64 11.34 -11.56
C ASN A 149 19.97 11.53 -12.34
N LYS A 150 21.05 11.91 -11.65
CA LYS A 150 22.40 12.02 -12.24
C LYS A 150 22.92 10.65 -12.70
N LYS A 151 22.83 9.60 -11.88
CA LYS A 151 23.20 8.21 -12.24
C LYS A 151 22.39 7.72 -13.45
N LEU A 152 21.08 8.00 -13.48
CA LEU A 152 20.18 7.61 -14.59
C LEU A 152 20.54 8.32 -15.90
N LYS A 153 20.86 9.62 -15.85
CA LYS A 153 21.34 10.38 -17.02
C LYS A 153 22.65 9.82 -17.56
N GLN A 154 23.61 9.50 -16.69
CA GLN A 154 24.88 8.90 -17.09
C GLN A 154 24.70 7.52 -17.75
N LYS A 155 23.83 6.67 -17.19
CA LYS A 155 23.49 5.35 -17.77
C LYS A 155 22.81 5.49 -19.14
N ASN A 156 21.87 6.43 -19.30
CA ASN A 156 21.27 6.73 -20.60
C ASN A 156 22.29 7.23 -21.64
N GLN A 157 23.27 8.02 -21.23
CA GLN A 157 24.34 8.48 -22.12
C GLN A 157 25.25 7.32 -22.57
N GLN A 158 25.60 6.41 -21.66
CA GLN A 158 26.33 5.17 -22.00
C GLN A 158 25.53 4.31 -22.99
N LEU A 159 24.22 4.12 -22.76
CA LEU A 159 23.36 3.37 -23.67
C LEU A 159 23.28 3.99 -25.07
N LYS A 160 23.20 5.33 -25.17
CA LYS A 160 23.27 6.02 -26.47
C LYS A 160 24.60 5.74 -27.18
N GLN A 161 25.72 5.87 -26.48
CA GLN A 161 27.04 5.65 -27.05
C GLN A 161 27.23 4.21 -27.56
N ILE A 162 26.74 3.21 -26.81
CA ILE A 162 26.72 1.81 -27.25
C ILE A 162 25.81 1.63 -28.47
N MET A 163 24.62 2.25 -28.47
CA MET A 163 23.66 2.18 -29.57
C MET A 163 24.24 2.78 -30.87
N ASP A 164 25.01 3.87 -30.77
CA ASP A 164 25.67 4.51 -31.92
C ASP A 164 26.89 3.71 -32.41
N GLN A 165 27.66 3.09 -31.50
CA GLN A 165 28.70 2.11 -31.88
C GLN A 165 28.10 0.90 -32.61
N LEU A 166 26.98 0.35 -32.14
CA LEU A 166 26.27 -0.74 -32.81
C LEU A 166 25.74 -0.32 -34.19
N ARG A 167 25.20 0.90 -34.33
CA ARG A 167 24.80 1.45 -35.65
C ARG A 167 25.97 1.51 -36.62
N ASN A 168 27.12 2.02 -36.17
CA ASN A 168 28.31 2.13 -37.02
C ASN A 168 28.82 0.75 -37.44
N LEU A 169 28.90 -0.22 -36.52
CA LEU A 169 29.29 -1.60 -36.84
C LEU A 169 28.33 -2.26 -37.84
N ILE A 170 27.01 -2.09 -37.68
CA ILE A 170 26.02 -2.59 -38.64
C ILE A 170 26.22 -1.93 -40.01
N TRP A 171 26.51 -0.63 -40.05
CA TRP A 171 26.77 0.10 -41.28
C TRP A 171 28.05 -0.38 -41.98
N GLU A 172 29.16 -0.51 -41.25
CA GLU A 172 30.43 -1.06 -41.75
C GLU A 172 30.27 -2.48 -42.31
N ILE A 173 29.55 -3.35 -41.61
CA ILE A 173 29.25 -4.72 -42.08
C ILE A 173 28.42 -4.68 -43.36
N ASN A 174 27.35 -3.89 -43.41
CA ASN A 174 26.49 -3.78 -44.60
C ASN A 174 27.26 -3.23 -45.81
N SER A 175 28.10 -2.21 -45.61
CA SER A 175 28.98 -1.67 -46.65
C SER A 175 30.02 -2.70 -47.12
N MET A 176 30.63 -3.46 -46.21
CA MET A 176 31.61 -4.49 -46.56
C MET A 176 31.00 -5.67 -47.32
N LEU A 177 29.76 -6.06 -46.99
CA LEU A 177 29.01 -7.08 -47.71
C LEU A 177 28.60 -6.60 -49.11
N ALA A 178 28.14 -5.36 -49.24
CA ALA A 178 27.75 -4.78 -50.52
C ALA A 178 28.92 -4.65 -51.52
N VAL A 179 30.15 -4.41 -51.04
CA VAL A 179 31.36 -4.33 -51.87
C VAL A 179 31.88 -5.72 -52.31
N ARG A 180 31.38 -6.80 -51.69
CA ARG A 180 31.71 -8.21 -52.04
C ARG A 180 30.61 -8.91 -52.84
N SER A 181 29.58 -8.17 -53.25
CA SER A 181 28.40 -8.65 -54.00
C SER A 181 28.49 -8.30 -55.48
#